data_AF-X1FPX8-F1
#
_entry.id   AF-X1FPX8-F1
#
_cell.length_a   1.000
_cell.length_b   1.000
_cell.length_c   1.000
_cell.angle_alpha   90.00
_cell.angle_beta   90.00
_cell.angle_gamma   90.00
#
_symmetry.space_group_name_H-M   'P 1'
#
loop_
_entity.id
_entity.type
_entity.pdbx_description
1 polymer ?
#
loop_
_entity_poly.entity_id
_entity_poly.type
_entity_poly.pdbx_seq_one_letter_code
_entity_poly.pdbx_strand_id
1 'polypeptide(L)' 'MSKDEIQEDGIIIRNYRTSDYQATLEILKELNEMFDIGFNEKQWRESSGLRQFKPNLKRITLIAELKSTGQVISMGMI' A
#
# COMPACT_ATOMS: atom_id res chain seq x y z
N MET A 1 8.54 -14.09 5.51
CA MET A 1 7.34 -14.88 5.80
C MET A 1 7.20 -15.96 4.77
N SER A 2 6.86 -17.17 5.19
CA SER A 2 6.58 -18.25 4.25
C SER A 2 5.19 -18.08 3.61
N LYS A 3 4.95 -18.73 2.49
CA LYS A 3 3.65 -18.75 1.83
C LYS A 3 2.56 -19.40 2.71
N ASP A 4 2.98 -20.29 3.61
CA ASP A 4 2.11 -21.03 4.52
C ASP A 4 1.57 -20.14 5.65
N GLU A 5 2.39 -19.23 6.18
CA GLU A 5 1.98 -18.25 7.21
C GLU A 5 0.86 -17.32 6.71
N ILE A 6 0.93 -16.88 5.44
CA ILE A 6 -0.09 -16.02 4.82
C ILE A 6 -1.42 -16.77 4.63
N GLN A 7 -1.37 -18.08 4.41
CA GLN A 7 -2.54 -18.90 4.10
C GLN A 7 -3.37 -19.21 5.36
N GLU A 8 -2.72 -19.40 6.51
CA GLU A 8 -3.40 -19.60 7.80
C GLU A 8 -4.02 -18.30 8.34
N ASP A 9 -3.33 -17.17 8.21
CA ASP A 9 -3.80 -15.88 8.72
C ASP A 9 -4.90 -15.26 7.86
N GLY A 10 -4.82 -15.46 6.54
CA GLY A 10 -5.71 -14.84 5.57
C GLY A 10 -5.43 -13.34 5.35
N ILE A 11 -5.90 -12.85 4.20
CA ILE A 11 -5.67 -11.48 3.73
C ILE A 11 -6.99 -10.71 3.69
N ILE A 12 -6.97 -9.43 4.10
CA ILE A 12 -8.04 -8.46 3.85
C ILE A 12 -7.57 -7.45 2.83
N ILE A 13 -8.43 -7.12 1.87
CA ILE A 13 -8.24 -6.00 0.93
C ILE A 13 -9.13 -4.84 1.37
N ARG A 14 -8.53 -3.67 1.55
CA ARG A 14 -9.26 -2.46 1.96
C ARG A 14 -8.69 -1.19 1.31
N ASN A 15 -9.44 -0.09 1.45
CA ASN A 15 -8.93 1.23 1.05
C ASN A 15 -7.74 1.67 1.91
N TYR A 16 -6.85 2.43 1.28
CA TYR A 16 -5.74 3.12 1.94
C TYR A 16 -6.20 4.04 3.07
N ARG A 17 -5.42 4.08 4.14
CA ARG A 17 -5.54 4.98 5.29
C ARG A 17 -4.22 5.71 5.49
N THR A 18 -4.26 6.86 6.16
CA THR A 18 -3.04 7.64 6.46
C THR A 18 -2.00 6.85 7.26
N SER A 19 -2.45 5.93 8.12
CA SER A 19 -1.57 5.03 8.87
C SER A 19 -0.75 4.09 8.00
N ASP A 20 -1.17 3.83 6.76
CA ASP A 20 -0.48 2.92 5.83
C ASP A 20 0.68 3.60 5.10
N TYR A 21 0.88 4.90 5.31
CA TYR A 21 1.89 5.70 4.61
C TYR A 21 3.27 5.06 4.67
N GLN A 22 3.71 4.66 5.87
CA GLN A 22 5.06 4.13 6.02
C GLN A 22 5.21 2.77 5.33
N ALA A 23 4.25 1.86 5.51
CA ALA A 23 4.33 0.54 4.88
C ALA A 23 4.26 0.61 3.36
N THR A 24 3.40 1.47 2.81
CA THR A 24 3.31 1.70 1.36
C THR A 24 4.54 2.39 0.79
N LEU A 25 5.19 3.27 1.58
CA LEU A 25 6.47 3.89 1.20
C LEU A 25 7.57 2.85 1.01
N GLU A 26 7.70 1.90 1.94
CA GLU A 26 8.70 0.83 1.83
C GLU A 26 8.43 -0.06 0.60
N ILE A 27 7.17 -0.46 0.38
CA ILE A 27 6.79 -1.25 -0.82
C ILE A 27 7.14 -0.51 -2.12
N LEU A 28 6.91 0.80 -2.20
CA LEU A 28 7.22 1.58 -3.40
C LEU A 28 8.71 1.79 -3.61
N LYS A 29 9.50 1.89 -2.53
CA LYS A 29 10.96 1.92 -2.62
C LYS A 29 11.49 0.62 -3.19
N GLU A 30 11.06 -0.52 -2.64
CA GLU A 30 11.42 -1.85 -3.16
C GLU A 30 11.03 -2.00 -4.64
N LEU A 31 9.82 -1.56 -5.00
CA LEU A 31 9.35 -1.63 -6.39
C LEU A 31 10.17 -0.74 -7.33
N ASN A 32 10.56 0.44 -6.88
CA ASN A 32 11.41 1.35 -7.66
C ASN A 32 12.83 0.82 -7.82
N GLU A 33 13.40 0.20 -6.80
CA GLU A 33 14.71 -0.44 -6.90
C GLU A 33 14.72 -1.58 -7.92
N MET A 34 13.62 -2.34 -8.02
CA MET A 34 13.50 -3.45 -8.97
C MET A 34 13.20 -3.02 -10.41
N PHE A 35 12.40 -1.97 -10.61
CA PHE A 35 11.83 -1.65 -11.93
C PHE A 35 11.98 -0.20 -12.38
N ASP A 36 12.63 0.66 -11.60
CA ASP A 36 12.78 2.11 -11.85
C ASP A 36 11.47 2.78 -12.31
N ILE A 37 10.45 2.72 -11.45
CA ILE A 37 9.10 3.21 -11.74
C ILE A 37 8.99 4.75 -11.72
N GLY A 38 10.11 5.46 -11.57
CA GLY A 38 10.12 6.92 -11.39
C GLY A 38 9.52 7.37 -10.06
N PHE A 39 9.67 6.57 -9.01
CA PHE A 39 9.13 6.88 -7.68
C PHE A 39 9.75 8.17 -7.12
N ASN A 40 8.91 9.12 -6.71
CA ASN A 40 9.32 10.34 -6.01
C ASN A 40 8.63 10.42 -4.65
N GLU A 41 9.41 10.23 -3.58
CA GLU A 41 8.90 10.21 -2.20
C GLU A 41 8.18 11.50 -1.81
N LYS A 42 8.69 12.66 -2.24
CA LYS A 42 8.09 13.97 -1.92
C LYS A 42 6.68 14.07 -2.53
N GLN A 43 6.55 13.70 -3.81
CA GLN A 43 5.24 13.67 -4.49
C GLN A 43 4.30 12.63 -3.85
N TRP A 44 4.85 11.47 -3.44
CA TRP A 44 4.08 10.43 -2.76
C TRP A 44 3.52 10.90 -1.42
N ARG A 45 4.32 11.63 -0.64
CA ARG A 45 3.92 12.23 0.64
C ARG A 45 2.82 13.27 0.47
N GLU A 46 2.99 14.21 -0.45
CA GLU A 46 2.00 15.28 -0.73
C GLU A 46 0.65 14.70 -1.19
N SER A 47 0.68 13.62 -1.98
CA SER A 47 -0.53 12.97 -2.50
C SER A 47 -1.19 11.99 -1.52
N SER A 48 -0.52 11.62 -0.42
CA SER A 48 -1.04 10.65 0.55
C SER A 48 -2.31 11.10 1.26
N GLY A 49 -2.40 12.39 1.63
CA GLY A 49 -3.62 12.98 2.17
C GLY A 49 -4.72 13.10 1.10
N LEU A 50 -4.36 13.44 -0.14
CA LEU A 50 -5.34 13.60 -1.23
C LEU A 50 -6.02 12.28 -1.61
N ARG A 51 -5.31 11.15 -1.50
CA ARG A 51 -5.86 9.79 -1.72
C ARG A 51 -6.96 9.41 -0.73
N GLN A 52 -6.95 9.98 0.48
CA GLN A 52 -7.98 9.72 1.50
C GLN A 52 -9.27 10.51 1.24
N PHE A 53 -9.17 11.74 0.74
CA PHE A 53 -10.26 12.72 0.78
C PHE A 53 -11.00 12.93 -0.54
N LYS A 54 -10.55 12.33 -1.64
CA LYS A 54 -11.21 12.50 -2.95
C LYS A 54 -11.75 11.17 -3.48
N PRO A 55 -12.95 10.74 -3.03
CA PRO A 55 -13.65 9.61 -3.64
C PRO A 55 -13.93 9.77 -5.15
N ASN A 56 -13.81 11.00 -5.69
CA ASN A 56 -13.94 11.31 -7.12
C ASN A 56 -12.58 11.44 -7.87
N LEU A 57 -11.44 11.26 -7.20
CA LEU A 57 -10.18 11.08 -7.90
C LEU A 57 -10.23 9.67 -8.51
N LYS A 58 -10.13 9.57 -9.83
CA LYS A 58 -10.30 8.33 -10.62
C LYS A 58 -9.33 7.18 -10.27
N ARG A 59 -8.54 7.30 -9.20
CA ARG A 59 -7.54 6.31 -8.78
C ARG A 59 -7.77 5.95 -7.31
N ILE A 60 -8.09 4.68 -7.05
CA ILE A 60 -8.26 4.12 -5.72
C ILE A 60 -6.98 3.37 -5.37
N THR A 61 -6.45 3.61 -4.17
CA THR A 61 -5.34 2.81 -3.62
C THR A 61 -5.92 1.78 -2.66
N LEU A 62 -5.69 0.51 -2.98
CA LEU A 62 -6.03 -0.65 -2.17
C LEU A 62 -4.80 -1.18 -1.44
N ILE A 63 -5.05 -1.73 -0.26
CA ILE A 63 -4.07 -2.27 0.65
C ILE A 63 -4.46 -3.70 0.98
N ALA A 64 -3.49 -4.61 0.88
CA ALA A 64 -3.61 -5.97 1.38
C ALA A 64 -2.93 -6.04 2.76
N GLU A 65 -3.67 -6.47 3.78
CA GLU A 65 -3.15 -6.65 5.13
C GLU A 65 -3.46 -8.04 5.71
N LEU A 66 -2.59 -8.52 6.59
CA LEU A 66 -2.81 -9.75 7.36
C LEU A 66 -3.90 -9.53 8.42
N LYS A 67 -4.81 -10.49 8.58
CA LYS A 67 -5.92 -10.37 9.54
C LYS A 67 -5.48 -10.30 10.99
N SER A 68 -4.46 -11.05 11.38
CA SER A 68 -4.04 -11.15 12.78
C SER A 68 -3.23 -9.95 13.25
N THR A 69 -2.33 -9.44 12.40
CA THR A 69 -1.35 -8.41 12.77
C THR A 69 -1.71 -7.02 12.24
N GLY A 70 -2.57 -6.94 11.23
CA GLY A 70 -2.80 -5.70 10.48
C GLY A 70 -1.58 -5.27 9.66
N GLN A 71 -0.58 -6.15 9.48
CA GLN A 71 0.61 -5.83 8.69
C GLN A 71 0.22 -5.70 7.22
N VAL A 72 0.59 -4.56 6.62
CA VAL A 72 0.47 -4.32 5.19
C VAL A 72 1.52 -5.12 4.45
N ILE A 73 1.08 -5.94 3.51
CA ILE A 73 1.94 -6.84 2.72
C ILE A 73 1.98 -6.49 1.24
N SER A 74 1.00 -5.71 0.75
CA SER A 74 0.95 -5.29 -0.65
C SER A 74 0.02 -4.10 -0.84
N MET A 75 0.15 -3.44 -1.99
CA MET A 75 -0.72 -2.35 -2.41
C MET A 75 -1.04 -2.43 -3.91
N GLY A 76 -2.21 -1.94 -4.29
CA GLY A 76 -2.65 -1.85 -5.69
C GLY A 76 -3.32 -0.51 -5.98
N MET A 77 -3.19 -0.03 -7.21
CA MET A 77 -3.87 1.18 -7.68
C MET A 77 -4.79 0.81 -8.85
N ILE A 78 -6.06 1.22 -8.77
CA ILE A 78 -7.10 0.98 -9.79
C ILE A 78 -7.65 2.31 -10.26
#